data_AF-A0A1G5WHT3-F1
#
_entry.id   AF-A0A1G5WHT3-F1
#
_cell.length_a   1.000
_cell.length_b   1.000
_cell.length_c   1.000
_cell.angle_alpha   90.00
_cell.angle_beta   90.00
_cell.angle_gamma   90.00
#
_symmetry.space_group_name_H-M   'P 1'
#
loop_
_entity.id
_entity.type
_entity.pdbx_description
1 polymer ?
#
loop_
_entity_poly.entity_id
_entity_poly.type
_entity_poly.pdbx_seq_one_letter_code
_entity_poly.pdbx_strand_id
1 'polypeptide(L)'
;MRKRLKKRTFVLSIGFLLCLLFLFSLEMMTEYERQLENERYKAGLDAQIYSEFLIKDLMVSQNASDTLDYIARNHEGVIHNFHLAASDLMRPYMHAIVWTPADGERQMYPEGHWCHRR
;
A
#
# COMPACT_ATOMS: atom_id res chain seq x y z
N MET A 1 21.52 -67.17 19.48
CA MET A 1 21.74 -65.74 19.81
C MET A 1 21.68 -64.78 18.61
N ARG A 2 22.25 -65.12 17.44
CA ARG A 2 22.33 -64.24 16.24
C ARG A 2 21.00 -63.63 15.73
N LYS A 3 19.88 -64.39 15.77
CA LYS A 3 18.54 -63.90 15.35
C LYS A 3 17.96 -62.81 16.27
N ARG A 4 18.26 -62.84 17.58
CA ARG A 4 17.78 -61.81 18.54
C ARG A 4 18.55 -60.49 18.40
N LEU A 5 19.85 -60.54 18.09
CA LEU A 5 20.66 -59.35 17.80
C LEU A 5 20.23 -58.63 16.51
N LYS A 6 19.87 -59.38 15.45
CA LYS A 6 19.34 -58.80 14.20
C LYS A 6 17.99 -58.07 14.41
N LYS A 7 17.09 -58.60 15.25
CA LYS A 7 15.84 -57.90 15.59
C LYS A 7 16.09 -56.61 16.39
N ARG A 8 17.00 -56.63 17.37
CA ARG A 8 17.35 -55.43 18.15
C ARG A 8 17.98 -54.33 17.29
N THR A 9 18.90 -54.70 16.40
CA THR A 9 19.55 -53.74 15.47
C THR A 9 18.55 -53.16 14.46
N PHE A 10 17.60 -53.97 13.97
CA PHE A 10 16.52 -53.48 13.10
C PHE A 10 15.56 -52.50 13.81
N VAL A 11 15.19 -52.78 15.07
CA VAL A 11 14.35 -51.85 15.84
C VAL A 11 15.10 -50.55 16.14
N LEU A 12 16.40 -50.63 16.46
CA LEU A 12 17.25 -49.46 16.65
C LEU A 12 17.40 -48.63 15.36
N SER A 13 17.54 -49.27 14.18
CA SER A 13 17.62 -48.53 12.92
C SER A 13 16.32 -47.81 12.59
N ILE A 14 15.16 -48.42 12.88
CA ILE A 14 13.86 -47.77 12.73
C ILE A 14 13.76 -46.56 13.67
N GLY A 15 14.12 -46.72 14.95
CA GLY A 15 14.10 -45.62 15.91
C GLY A 15 15.04 -44.48 15.52
N PHE A 16 16.23 -44.82 15.02
CA PHE A 16 17.19 -43.83 14.50
C PHE A 16 16.65 -43.09 13.28
N LEU A 17 16.00 -43.79 12.35
CA LEU A 17 15.42 -43.20 11.16
C LEU A 17 14.24 -42.27 11.48
N LEU A 18 13.39 -42.65 12.44
CA LEU A 18 12.33 -41.78 12.97
C LEU A 18 12.89 -40.54 13.67
N CYS A 19 13.98 -40.69 14.42
CA CYS A 19 14.66 -39.58 15.07
C CYS A 19 15.22 -38.58 14.03
N LEU A 20 15.84 -39.07 12.95
CA LEU A 20 16.33 -38.22 11.86
C LEU A 20 15.19 -37.48 11.15
N LEU A 21 14.08 -38.16 10.86
CA LEU A 21 12.90 -37.53 10.26
C LEU A 21 12.31 -36.46 11.18
N PHE A 22 12.28 -36.71 12.49
CA PHE A 22 11.83 -35.72 13.46
C PHE A 22 12.73 -34.48 13.50
N LEU A 23 14.05 -34.67 13.55
CA LEU A 23 15.00 -33.55 13.51
C LEU A 23 14.89 -32.76 12.19
N PHE A 24 14.76 -33.45 11.05
CA PHE A 24 14.55 -32.81 9.76
C PHE A 24 13.24 -32.00 9.73
N SER A 25 12.17 -32.53 10.32
CA SER A 25 10.90 -31.80 10.41
C SER A 25 10.99 -30.53 11.27
N LEU A 26 11.77 -30.56 12.36
CA LEU A 26 12.02 -29.38 13.18
C LEU A 26 12.80 -28.32 12.42
N GLU A 27 13.86 -28.73 11.71
CA GLU A 27 14.66 -27.82 10.88
C GLU A 27 13.79 -27.15 9.81
N MET A 28 13.00 -27.93 9.07
CA MET A 28 12.07 -27.42 8.06
C MET A 28 11.01 -26.47 8.65
N MET A 29 10.49 -26.76 9.85
CA MET A 29 9.53 -25.89 10.53
C MET A 29 10.16 -24.54 10.88
N THR A 30 11.38 -24.53 11.42
CA THR A 30 12.09 -23.28 11.78
C THR A 30 12.44 -22.43 10.56
N GLU A 31 12.86 -23.06 9.46
CA GLU A 31 13.12 -22.38 8.20
C GLU A 31 11.82 -21.74 7.66
N TYR A 32 10.72 -22.49 7.71
CA TYR A 32 9.41 -22.01 7.26
C TYR A 32 8.89 -20.84 8.10
N GLU A 33 8.98 -20.92 9.43
CA GLU A 33 8.60 -19.82 10.33
C GLU A 33 9.44 -18.57 10.06
N ARG A 34 10.76 -18.73 9.89
CA ARG A 34 11.67 -17.64 9.57
C ARG A 34 11.36 -17.01 8.21
N GLN A 35 11.02 -17.81 7.20
CA GLN A 35 10.59 -17.30 5.90
C GLN A 35 9.28 -16.53 6.01
N LEU A 36 8.29 -17.07 6.72
CA LEU A 36 6.99 -16.42 6.95
C LEU A 36 7.15 -15.08 7.68
N GLU A 37 8.00 -15.02 8.69
CA GLU A 37 8.29 -13.78 9.42
C GLU A 37 8.97 -12.75 8.52
N ASN A 38 9.92 -13.18 7.69
CA ASN A 38 10.60 -12.30 6.74
C ASN A 38 9.66 -11.77 5.65
N GLU A 39 8.74 -12.61 5.15
CA GLU A 39 7.70 -12.18 4.20
C GLU A 39 6.73 -11.17 4.84
N ARG A 40 6.28 -11.42 6.07
CA ARG A 40 5.44 -10.47 6.84
C ARG A 40 6.17 -9.16 7.08
N TYR A 41 7.44 -9.22 7.44
CA TYR A 41 8.27 -8.04 7.66
C TYR A 41 8.41 -7.20 6.38
N LYS A 42 8.70 -7.85 5.24
CA LYS A 42 8.76 -7.19 3.93
C LYS A 42 7.42 -6.57 3.54
N ALA A 43 6.32 -7.31 3.67
CA ALA A 43 4.99 -6.81 3.39
C ALA A 43 4.61 -5.61 4.30
N GLY A 44 5.05 -5.64 5.57
CA GLY A 44 4.89 -4.52 6.50
C GLY A 44 5.67 -3.29 6.07
N LEU A 45 6.93 -3.46 5.68
CA LEU A 45 7.76 -2.37 5.15
C LEU A 45 7.17 -1.77 3.86
N ASP A 46 6.75 -2.63 2.93
CA ASP A 46 6.13 -2.18 1.67
C ASP A 46 4.83 -1.41 1.91
N ALA A 47 3.98 -1.90 2.84
CA ALA A 47 2.76 -1.22 3.23
C ALA A 47 3.03 0.13 3.89
N GLN A 48 4.06 0.22 4.75
CA GLN A 48 4.46 1.47 5.37
C GLN A 48 4.95 2.48 4.32
N ILE A 49 5.87 2.07 3.44
CA ILE A 49 6.41 2.92 2.37
C ILE A 49 5.27 3.42 1.49
N TYR A 50 4.36 2.52 1.08
CA TYR A 50 3.19 2.88 0.28
C TYR A 50 2.28 3.87 1.01
N SER A 51 2.07 3.70 2.32
CA SER A 51 1.28 4.63 3.14
C SER A 51 1.94 6.01 3.23
N GLU A 52 3.27 6.09 3.36
CA GLU A 52 4.00 7.35 3.42
C GLU A 52 3.93 8.11 2.10
N PHE A 53 4.07 7.41 0.97
CA PHE A 53 3.85 7.99 -0.35
C PHE A 53 2.43 8.53 -0.53
N LEU A 54 1.41 7.74 -0.16
CA LEU A 54 0.01 8.17 -0.25
C LEU A 54 -0.28 9.39 0.62
N ILE A 55 0.21 9.41 1.87
CA ILE A 55 0.02 10.55 2.77
C ILE A 55 0.69 11.80 2.18
N LYS A 56 1.92 11.67 1.69
CA LYS A 56 2.63 12.79 1.05
C LYS A 56 1.86 13.33 -0.15
N ASP A 57 1.39 12.47 -1.04
CA ASP A 57 0.63 12.88 -2.23
C ASP A 57 -0.72 13.52 -1.86
N LEU A 58 -1.36 13.03 -0.78
CA LEU A 58 -2.58 13.63 -0.25
C LEU A 58 -2.33 15.02 0.36
N MET A 59 -1.23 15.21 1.10
CA MET A 59 -0.85 16.53 1.64
C MET A 59 -0.58 17.55 0.52
N VAL A 60 0.06 17.14 -0.57
CA VAL A 60 0.26 18.02 -1.74
C VAL A 60 -1.08 18.40 -2.38
N SER A 61 -2.04 17.46 -2.41
CA SER A 61 -3.41 17.71 -2.90
C SER A 61 -4.17 18.72 -2.03
N GLN A 62 -4.02 18.64 -0.71
CA GLN A 62 -4.57 19.64 0.23
C GLN A 62 -3.95 21.02 -0.01
N ASN A 63 -2.63 21.09 -0.19
CA ASN A 63 -1.93 22.35 -0.46
C ASN A 63 -2.40 23.03 -1.75
N ALA A 64 -2.80 22.26 -2.78
CA ALA A 64 -3.41 22.82 -3.99
C ALA A 64 -4.77 23.50 -3.71
N SER A 65 -5.60 22.91 -2.84
CA SER A 65 -6.86 23.53 -2.39
C SER A 65 -6.59 24.84 -1.63
N ASP A 66 -5.65 24.83 -0.68
CA ASP A 66 -5.29 26.01 0.11
C ASP A 66 -4.72 27.13 -0.76
N THR A 67 -3.94 26.78 -1.78
CA THR A 67 -3.39 27.74 -2.75
C THR A 67 -4.50 28.42 -3.55
N LEU A 68 -5.50 27.66 -4.02
CA LEU A 68 -6.64 28.22 -4.75
C LEU A 68 -7.52 29.10 -3.86
N ASP A 69 -7.75 28.70 -2.60
CA ASP A 69 -8.49 29.51 -1.64
C ASP A 69 -7.75 30.82 -1.33
N TYR A 70 -6.43 30.78 -1.17
CA TYR A 70 -5.61 31.99 -1.00
C TYR A 70 -5.71 32.92 -2.21
N ILE A 71 -5.60 32.39 -3.44
CA ILE A 71 -5.76 33.17 -4.67
C ILE A 71 -7.14 33.82 -4.72
N ALA A 72 -8.20 33.06 -4.42
CA ALA A 72 -9.57 33.57 -4.43
C ALA A 72 -9.78 34.68 -3.41
N ARG A 73 -9.30 34.52 -2.16
CA ARG A 73 -9.41 35.54 -1.11
C ARG A 73 -8.72 36.86 -1.48
N ASN A 74 -7.60 36.79 -2.20
CA ASN A 74 -6.87 37.97 -2.66
C ASN A 74 -7.52 38.67 -3.86
N HIS A 75 -8.50 38.03 -4.51
CA HIS A 75 -9.15 38.52 -5.73
C HIS A 75 -10.68 38.50 -5.58
N GLU A 76 -11.19 39.00 -4.44
CA GLU A 76 -12.63 39.18 -4.18
C GLU A 76 -13.48 37.91 -4.33
N GLY A 77 -12.90 36.72 -4.15
CA GLY A 77 -13.58 35.44 -4.32
C GLY A 77 -13.61 34.92 -5.76
N VAL A 78 -12.82 35.50 -6.67
CA VAL A 78 -12.73 35.11 -8.08
C VAL A 78 -11.33 34.59 -8.40
N ILE A 79 -11.25 33.47 -9.12
CA ILE A 79 -9.99 32.95 -9.67
C ILE A 79 -9.96 33.24 -11.16
N HIS A 80 -9.26 34.31 -11.56
CA HIS A 80 -9.03 34.58 -12.98
C HIS A 80 -8.19 33.47 -13.62
N ASN A 81 -8.54 33.05 -14.84
CA ASN A 81 -7.89 31.94 -15.54
C ASN A 81 -7.87 30.63 -14.73
N PHE A 82 -8.98 30.28 -14.08
CA PHE A 82 -9.11 29.07 -13.26
C PHE A 82 -8.53 27.80 -13.91
N HIS A 83 -8.77 27.58 -15.20
CA HIS A 83 -8.22 26.41 -15.91
C HIS A 83 -6.67 26.37 -15.86
N LEU A 84 -5.98 27.50 -15.98
CA LEU A 84 -4.52 27.55 -15.90
C LEU A 84 -4.05 27.26 -14.48
N ALA A 85 -4.64 27.92 -13.49
CA ALA A 85 -4.31 27.71 -12.08
C ALA A 85 -4.59 26.27 -11.62
N ALA A 86 -5.72 25.70 -12.03
CA ALA A 86 -6.10 24.33 -11.72
C ALA A 86 -5.22 23.30 -12.46
N SER A 87 -4.78 23.59 -13.69
CA SER A 87 -3.83 22.75 -14.43
C SER A 87 -2.48 22.67 -13.74
N ASP A 88 -1.94 23.80 -13.29
CA ASP A 88 -0.64 23.86 -12.62
C ASP A 88 -0.66 23.16 -11.25
N LEU A 89 -1.83 23.12 -10.61
CA LEU A 89 -2.05 22.53 -9.29
C LEU A 89 -2.57 21.09 -9.32
N MET A 90 -2.89 20.53 -10.50
CA MET A 90 -3.30 19.14 -10.62
C MET A 90 -2.15 18.20 -10.23
N ARG A 91 -2.46 17.16 -9.45
CA ARG A 91 -1.47 16.19 -8.95
C ARG A 91 -1.98 14.76 -9.11
N PRO A 92 -1.11 13.75 -9.00
CA PRO A 92 -1.54 12.36 -8.93
C PRO A 92 -2.63 12.16 -7.88
N TYR A 93 -3.62 11.31 -8.17
CA TYR A 93 -4.81 11.05 -7.34
C TYR A 93 -5.84 12.19 -7.22
N MET A 94 -5.57 13.37 -7.79
CA MET A 94 -6.59 14.39 -7.97
C MET A 94 -7.38 14.09 -9.25
N HIS A 95 -8.67 13.81 -9.09
CA HIS A 95 -9.53 13.52 -10.22
C HIS A 95 -10.06 14.79 -10.90
N ALA A 96 -10.38 15.81 -10.10
CA ALA A 96 -10.78 17.11 -10.59
C ALA A 96 -10.58 18.17 -9.50
N ILE A 97 -10.40 19.41 -9.94
CA ILE A 97 -10.49 20.59 -9.09
C ILE A 97 -11.79 21.30 -9.46
N VAL A 98 -12.61 21.60 -8.46
CA VAL A 98 -13.90 22.25 -8.63
C VAL A 98 -13.92 23.54 -7.81
N TRP A 99 -14.26 24.64 -8.47
CA TRP A 99 -14.43 25.94 -7.85
C TRP A 99 -15.88 26.40 -7.98
N THR A 100 -16.47 26.85 -6.87
CA THR A 100 -17.82 27.40 -6.85
C THR A 100 -17.74 28.79 -6.20
N PRO A 101 -17.67 29.86 -6.99
CA PRO A 101 -17.60 31.22 -6.44
C PRO A 101 -18.96 31.62 -5.84
N ALA A 102 -18.96 32.65 -4.99
CA ALA A 102 -20.15 33.09 -4.26
C ALA A 102 -21.24 33.71 -5.15
N ASP A 103 -20.86 34.14 -6.36
CA ASP A 103 -21.64 34.92 -7.31
C ASP A 103 -22.19 34.12 -8.50
N GLY A 104 -21.83 32.84 -8.68
CA GLY A 104 -22.39 32.04 -9.78
C GLY A 104 -21.59 30.82 -10.24
N GLU A 105 -21.54 30.66 -11.57
CA GLU A 105 -21.23 29.43 -12.33
C GLU A 105 -20.01 28.63 -11.82
N ARG A 106 -20.24 27.33 -11.61
CA ARG A 106 -19.21 26.40 -11.17
C ARG A 106 -18.17 26.21 -12.28
N GLN A 107 -16.90 26.35 -11.90
CA GLN A 107 -15.75 26.05 -12.77
C GLN A 107 -15.12 24.71 -12.35
N MET A 108 -14.67 23.92 -13.32
CA MET A 108 -14.10 22.59 -13.07
C MET A 108 -12.98 22.29 -14.06
N TYR A 109 -11.91 21.66 -13.59
CA TYR A 109 -10.79 21.21 -14.40
C TYR A 109 -10.42 19.76 -14.05
N PRO A 110 -10.22 18.86 -15.02
CA PRO A 110 -10.40 19.05 -16.48
C PRO A 110 -11.87 19.29 -16.90
N GLU A 111 -12.07 19.99 -18.02
CA GLU A 111 -13.40 20.33 -18.57
C GLU A 111 -14.04 19.10 -19.28
N GLY A 112 -15.06 18.48 -18.66
CA GLY A 112 -15.82 17.31 -19.19
C GLY A 112 -15.28 15.94 -18.71
N HIS A 113 -16.03 14.89 -18.36
CA HIS A 113 -17.36 14.41 -18.73
C HIS A 113 -18.04 13.66 -17.54
N TRP A 114 -18.80 14.32 -16.67
CA TRP A 114 -19.51 13.61 -15.56
C TRP A 114 -21.03 13.84 -15.53
N CYS A 115 -21.60 14.49 -16.54
CA CYS A 115 -23.05 14.71 -16.63
C CYS A 115 -23.89 13.51 -17.14
N HIS A 116 -23.30 12.34 -17.40
CA HIS A 116 -24.06 11.15 -17.82
C HIS A 116 -23.63 9.88 -17.08
N ARG A 117 -23.96 9.79 -15.79
CA ARG A 117 -24.17 8.49 -15.11
C ARG A 117 -25.01 8.71 -13.85
N ARG A 118 -26.30 8.88 -14.06
CA ARG A 118 -27.33 8.56 -13.07
C ARG A 118 -28.47 7.87 -13.78
#